data_AF-A0A928MAX5-F1
#
_entry.id   AF-A0A928MAX5-F1
#
_cell.length_a   1.000
_cell.length_b   1.000
_cell.length_c   1.000
_cell.angle_alpha   90.00
_cell.angle_beta   90.00
_cell.angle_gamma   90.00
#
_symmetry.space_group_name_H-M   'P 1'
#
loop_
_entity.id
_entity.type
_entity.pdbx_description
1 polymer ?
#
loop_
_entity_poly.entity_id
_entity_poly.type
_entity_poly.pdbx_seq_one_letter_code
_entity_poly.pdbx_strand_id
1 'polypeptide(L)'
;MYVLKDLWHGNVSPSERFICSESEYQQTSCKLCKELDLFYNQLSPEQKKQYDKLEKLQFELTNISEEDLFIVGFRLGARMILDVVGEYKGQFKSPIEI
;
A
#
# COMPACT_ATOMS: atom_id res chain seq x y z
N MET A 1 9.38 20.06 -7.23
CA MET A 1 8.53 19.55 -6.12
C MET A 1 9.48 18.97 -5.07
N TYR A 2 9.37 19.36 -3.79
CA TYR A 2 10.25 18.87 -2.73
C TYR A 2 9.43 18.02 -1.77
N VAL A 3 9.55 16.70 -1.87
CA VAL A 3 8.73 15.76 -1.08
C VAL A 3 8.76 16.04 0.42
N LEU A 4 9.90 16.51 0.97
CA LEU A 4 10.02 16.87 2.39
C LEU A 4 9.20 18.11 2.77
N LYS A 5 9.12 19.10 1.87
CA LYS A 5 8.28 20.28 2.06
C LYS A 5 6.80 19.91 1.99
N ASP A 6 6.44 19.04 1.06
CA ASP A 6 5.07 18.56 0.90
C ASP A 6 4.62 17.68 2.08
N LEU A 7 5.50 16.86 2.62
CA LEU A 7 5.28 16.15 3.90
C LEU A 7 5.09 17.12 5.07
N TRP A 8 5.94 18.14 5.18
CA TRP A 8 5.85 19.13 6.27
C TRP A 8 4.51 19.89 6.27
N HIS A 9 4.00 20.23 5.09
CA HIS A 9 2.72 20.92 4.95
C HIS A 9 1.51 19.97 4.92
N GLY A 10 1.71 18.65 5.00
CA GLY A 10 0.63 17.65 4.93
C GLY A 10 0.01 17.49 3.53
N ASN A 11 0.67 17.98 2.48
CA ASN A 11 0.22 17.80 1.09
C ASN A 11 0.38 16.34 0.62
N VAL A 12 1.28 15.60 1.27
CA VAL A 12 1.49 14.16 1.06
C VAL A 12 1.33 13.47 2.41
N SER A 13 0.39 12.54 2.49
CA SER A 13 0.23 11.65 3.64
C SER A 13 0.52 10.21 3.20
N PRO A 14 1.53 9.53 3.76
CA PRO A 14 1.87 8.15 3.38
C PRO A 14 0.74 7.14 3.61
N SER A 15 -0.16 7.42 4.54
CA SER A 15 -1.29 6.57 4.89
C SER A 15 -2.57 6.91 4.12
N GLU A 16 -2.69 8.13 3.57
CA GLU A 16 -3.85 8.49 2.77
C GLU A 16 -3.72 7.95 1.37
N ARG A 17 -4.73 7.17 0.96
CA ARG A 17 -4.85 6.69 -0.41
C ARG A 17 -6.15 7.22 -0.98
N PHE A 18 -6.02 8.00 -2.05
CA PHE A 18 -7.16 8.39 -2.85
C PHE A 18 -7.45 7.27 -3.85
N ILE A 19 -8.67 6.76 -3.84
CA ILE A 19 -9.11 5.83 -4.86
C ILE A 19 -9.39 6.64 -6.13
N CYS A 20 -8.65 6.34 -7.19
CA CYS A 20 -8.91 6.93 -8.50
C CYS A 20 -10.32 6.55 -8.97
N SER A 21 -11.11 7.55 -9.36
CA SER A 21 -12.42 7.33 -9.96
C SER A 21 -12.28 6.47 -11.22
N GLU A 22 -13.23 5.56 -11.42
CA GLU A 22 -13.29 4.62 -12.54
C GLU A 22 -12.13 3.62 -12.62
N SER A 23 -11.23 3.60 -11.62
CA SER A 23 -10.16 2.60 -11.57
C SER A 23 -10.70 1.18 -11.43
N GLU A 24 -9.95 0.21 -11.93
CA GLU A 24 -10.25 -1.21 -11.74
C GLU A 24 -10.39 -1.57 -10.26
N TYR A 25 -9.58 -0.94 -9.39
CA TYR A 25 -9.70 -1.09 -7.94
C TYR A 25 -11.06 -0.61 -7.44
N GLN A 26 -11.49 0.60 -7.78
CA GLN A 26 -12.80 1.12 -7.35
C GLN A 26 -13.93 0.19 -7.82
N GLN A 27 -13.92 -0.18 -9.12
CA GLN A 27 -14.96 -1.01 -9.70
C GLN A 27 -15.04 -2.39 -9.03
N THR A 28 -13.88 -3.00 -8.77
CA THR A 28 -13.79 -4.31 -8.13
C THR A 28 -14.19 -4.25 -6.67
N SER A 29 -13.71 -3.25 -5.92
CA SER A 29 -14.10 -3.03 -4.52
C SER A 29 -15.60 -2.77 -4.38
N CYS A 30 -16.21 -1.98 -5.27
CA CYS A 30 -17.66 -1.79 -5.27
C CYS A 30 -18.44 -3.09 -5.52
N LYS A 31 -17.96 -3.96 -6.41
CA LYS A 31 -18.58 -5.29 -6.63
C LYS A 31 -18.44 -6.17 -5.39
N LEU A 32 -17.26 -6.20 -4.79
CA LEU A 32 -17.00 -6.95 -3.56
C LEU A 32 -17.94 -6.50 -2.42
N CYS A 33 -18.04 -5.19 -2.18
CA CYS A 33 -18.95 -4.67 -1.14
C CYS A 33 -20.40 -5.11 -1.38
N LYS A 34 -20.89 -5.06 -2.62
CA LYS A 34 -22.25 -5.51 -2.94
C LYS A 34 -22.47 -6.99 -2.63
N GLU A 35 -21.53 -7.85 -3.01
CA GLU A 35 -21.62 -9.30 -2.73
C GLU A 35 -21.52 -9.58 -1.22
N LEU A 36 -20.65 -8.88 -0.50
CA LEU A 36 -20.54 -8.99 0.95
C LEU A 36 -21.82 -8.54 1.66
N ASP A 37 -22.46 -7.46 1.21
CA ASP A 37 -23.73 -6.99 1.76
C ASP A 37 -24.84 -8.03 1.55
N LEU A 38 -24.94 -8.61 0.35
CA LEU A 38 -25.90 -9.68 0.05
C LEU A 38 -25.68 -10.90 0.95
N PHE A 39 -24.42 -11.33 1.11
CA PHE A 39 -24.06 -12.43 1.98
C PHE A 39 -24.37 -12.13 3.45
N TYR A 40 -23.96 -10.96 3.95
CA TYR A 40 -24.18 -10.54 5.33
C TYR A 40 -25.66 -10.55 5.70
N ASN A 41 -26.54 -10.13 4.78
CA ASN A 41 -27.97 -10.12 5.01
C ASN A 41 -28.61 -11.51 5.15
N GLN A 42 -27.96 -12.57 4.64
CA GLN A 42 -28.42 -13.96 4.78
C GLN A 42 -28.00 -14.60 6.12
N LEU A 43 -27.10 -13.95 6.87
CA LEU A 43 -26.57 -14.47 8.11
C LEU A 43 -27.54 -14.31 9.29
N SER A 44 -27.52 -15.28 10.20
CA SER A 44 -28.18 -15.16 11.50
C SER A 44 -27.55 -14.05 12.36
N PRO A 45 -28.23 -13.56 13.41
CA PRO A 45 -27.66 -12.57 14.32
C PRO A 45 -26.32 -12.98 14.95
N GLU A 46 -26.17 -14.26 15.33
CA GLU A 46 -24.93 -14.80 15.87
C GLU A 46 -23.82 -14.85 14.81
N GLN A 47 -24.17 -15.26 13.58
CA GLN A 47 -23.24 -15.30 12.46
C GLN A 47 -22.77 -13.90 12.05
N LYS A 48 -23.65 -12.89 12.10
CA LYS A 48 -23.28 -11.49 11.87
C LYS A 48 -22.24 -11.00 12.88
N LYS A 49 -22.44 -11.26 14.17
CA LYS A 49 -21.45 -10.92 15.21
C LYS A 49 -20.10 -11.61 14.97
N GLN A 50 -20.11 -12.87 14.53
CA GLN A 50 -18.89 -13.58 14.18
C GLN A 50 -18.23 -12.97 12.94
N TYR A 51 -19.02 -12.62 11.92
CA TYR A 51 -18.54 -11.98 10.71
C TYR A 51 -17.89 -10.62 11.01
N ASP A 52 -18.52 -9.75 11.81
CA ASP A 52 -17.96 -8.44 12.18
C ASP A 52 -16.61 -8.60 12.88
N LYS A 53 -16.47 -9.63 13.73
CA LYS A 53 -15.20 -9.95 14.38
C LYS A 53 -14.14 -10.40 13.37
N LEU A 54 -14.52 -11.23 12.39
CA LEU A 54 -13.62 -11.68 11.33
C LEU A 54 -13.17 -10.52 10.44
N GLU A 55 -14.09 -9.65 10.01
CA GLU A 55 -13.79 -8.47 9.21
C GLU A 55 -12.82 -7.54 9.96
N LYS A 56 -13.06 -7.29 11.25
CA LYS A 56 -12.15 -6.49 12.08
C LYS A 56 -10.74 -7.09 12.11
N LEU A 57 -10.61 -8.40 12.35
CA LEU A 57 -9.31 -9.08 12.37
C LEU A 57 -8.63 -9.06 10.99
N GLN A 58 -9.40 -9.22 9.92
CA GLN A 58 -8.92 -9.11 8.54
C GLN A 58 -8.37 -7.70 8.27
N PHE A 59 -9.10 -6.66 8.67
CA PHE A 59 -8.67 -5.27 8.52
C PHE A 59 -7.39 -4.97 9.31
N GLU A 60 -7.31 -5.41 10.57
CA GLU A 60 -6.09 -5.29 11.39
C GLU A 60 -4.88 -5.97 10.73
N LEU A 61 -5.06 -7.20 10.23
CA LEU A 61 -4.00 -7.94 9.54
C LEU A 61 -3.56 -7.25 8.25
N THR A 62 -4.52 -6.74 7.46
CA THR A 62 -4.23 -6.01 6.23
C THR A 62 -3.44 -4.74 6.53
N ASN A 63 -3.82 -3.96 7.54
CA ASN A 63 -3.09 -2.75 7.93
C ASN A 63 -1.64 -3.05 8.32
N ILE A 64 -1.41 -4.08 9.15
CA ILE A 64 -0.06 -4.50 9.54
C ILE A 64 0.76 -4.88 8.30
N SER A 65 0.16 -5.64 7.39
CA SER A 65 0.84 -6.12 6.18
C SER A 65 1.15 -4.98 5.21
N GLU A 66 0.22 -4.03 5.03
CA GLU A 66 0.42 -2.88 4.15
C GLU A 66 1.47 -1.91 4.69
N GLU A 67 1.51 -1.69 6.00
CA GLU A 67 2.56 -0.91 6.65
C GLU A 67 3.94 -1.54 6.45
N ASP A 68 4.07 -2.85 6.69
CA ASP A 68 5.35 -3.56 6.52
C ASP A 68 5.80 -3.55 5.05
N LEU A 69 4.90 -3.82 4.10
CA LEU A 69 5.20 -3.74 2.67
C LEU A 69 5.65 -2.33 2.24
N PHE A 70 5.02 -1.28 2.78
CA PHE A 70 5.43 0.09 2.53
C PHE A 70 6.87 0.33 3.01
N ILE A 71 7.19 -0.07 4.25
CA ILE A 71 8.54 0.08 4.82
C ILE A 71 9.57 -0.71 4.01
N VAL A 72 9.28 -1.97 3.70
CA VAL A 72 10.16 -2.85 2.91
C VAL A 72 10.42 -2.24 1.52
N GLY A 73 9.38 -1.78 0.84
CA GLY A 73 9.48 -1.17 -0.49
C GLY A 73 10.35 0.08 -0.50
N PHE A 74 10.11 1.01 0.44
CA PHE A 74 10.92 2.23 0.54
C PHE A 74 12.39 1.94 0.88
N ARG A 75 12.65 1.02 1.82
CA ARG A 75 14.02 0.63 2.19
C ARG A 75 14.75 -0.02 1.02
N LEU A 76 14.07 -0.87 0.25
CA LEU A 76 14.63 -1.49 -0.95
C LEU A 76 14.97 -0.42 -2.00
N GLY A 77 14.04 0.50 -2.28
CA GLY A 77 14.27 1.62 -3.19
C GLY A 77 15.49 2.46 -2.80
N ALA A 78 15.61 2.83 -1.53
CA ALA A 78 16.76 3.59 -1.04
C ALA A 78 18.09 2.81 -1.19
N ARG A 79 18.09 1.51 -0.90
CA ARG A 79 19.27 0.65 -1.10
C ARG A 79 19.67 0.57 -2.57
N MET A 80 18.70 0.43 -3.48
CA MET A 80 18.96 0.44 -4.92
C MET A 80 19.57 1.77 -5.37
N ILE A 81 19.05 2.91 -4.88
CA ILE A 81 19.62 4.22 -5.21
C ILE A 81 21.07 4.31 -4.71
N LEU A 82 21.33 3.93 -3.46
CA LEU A 82 22.69 3.96 -2.88
C LEU A 82 23.66 3.07 -3.65
N ASP A 83 23.21 1.91 -4.12
CA ASP A 83 24.01 1.00 -4.94
C ASP A 83 24.34 1.61 -6.31
N VAL A 84 23.37 2.30 -6.93
CA VAL A 84 23.54 2.94 -8.25
C VAL A 84 24.43 4.19 -8.18
N VAL A 85 24.26 5.04 -7.17
CA VAL A 85 25.01 6.31 -7.04
C VAL A 85 26.33 6.16 -6.29
N GLY A 86 26.52 5.04 -5.60
CA GLY A 86 27.72 4.75 -4.83
C GLY A 86 28.94 4.50 -5.73
N GLU A 87 30.13 4.61 -5.13
CA GLU A 87 31.36 4.26 -5.85
C GLU A 87 31.40 2.76 -6.16
N TYR A 88 31.30 2.41 -7.43
CA TYR A 88 31.47 1.05 -7.90
C TYR A 88 32.88 0.84 -8.48
N LYS A 89 33.74 0.12 -7.76
CA LYS A 89 35.05 -0.33 -8.28
C LYS A 89 34.86 -1.59 -9.12
N GLY A 90 34.34 -1.40 -10.32
CA GLY A 90 34.18 -2.46 -11.31
C GLY A 90 35.51 -3.02 -11.82
N GLN A 91 35.48 -4.27 -12.30
CA GLN A 91 36.62 -4.87 -13.01
C GLN A 91 36.73 -4.37 -14.46
N PHE A 92 35.72 -3.67 -14.95
CA PHE A 92 35.66 -3.06 -16.28
C PHE A 92 35.51 -1.54 -16.12
N LYS A 93 36.18 -0.76 -16.98
CA LYS A 93 36.00 0.70 -17.03
C LYS A 93 34.74 1.04 -17.82
N SER A 94 33.91 1.92 -17.28
CA SER A 94 32.77 2.48 -18.02
C SER A 94 33.27 3.30 -19.22
N PRO A 95 32.67 3.17 -20.41
CA PRO A 95 32.94 4.06 -21.54
C PRO A 95 32.35 5.47 -21.35
N ILE A 96 31.52 5.67 -20.33
CA ILE A 96 30.90 6.96 -19.99
C ILE A 96 31.35 7.32 -18.57
N GLU A 97 32.14 8.38 -18.45
CA GLU A 97 32.41 9.05 -17.16
C GLU A 97 31.19 9.92 -16.85
N ILE A 98 30.53 9.64 -15.71
CA ILE A 98 29.39 10.42 -15.19
C ILE A 98 29.95 11.52 -14.29
#